data_AF-A0A0W1QKA9-F1
#
_entry.id   AF-A0A0W1QKA9-F1
#
_cell.length_a   1.000
_cell.length_b   1.000
_cell.length_c   1.000
_cell.angle_alpha   90.00
_cell.angle_beta   90.00
_cell.angle_gamma   90.00
#
_symmetry.space_group_name_H-M   'P 1'
#
loop_
_entity.id
_entity.type
_entity.pdbx_description
1 polymer ?
#
loop_
_entity_poly.entity_id
_entity_poly.type
_entity_poly.pdbx_seq_one_letter_code
_entity_poly.pdbx_strand_id
1 'polypeptide(L)'
;MADPRIIDVTLDERTILWRSADIEQERRIAIYDLLEDNHFAPQREHADGYAGPYKLQLSVEEGRLALAIKRADDTPLETIVLGLARFRRPIRDYFAICDSYYQAIRNATPAQIETVDMARRGIHNDSAELLRTALDGKIDVDFDTARRLFTLICVLHIKG
;
A
#
# COMPACT_ATOMS: atom_id res chain seq x y z
N MET A 1 0.53 -23.44 -13.34
CA MET A 1 -0.67 -22.60 -13.19
C MET A 1 -0.19 -21.24 -12.72
N ALA A 2 -0.77 -20.15 -13.19
CA ALA A 2 -0.43 -18.82 -12.68
C ALA A 2 -0.77 -18.74 -11.18
N ASP A 3 0.09 -18.09 -10.39
CA ASP A 3 -0.11 -17.83 -8.96
C ASP A 3 0.12 -16.33 -8.70
N PRO A 4 -0.75 -15.44 -9.24
CA PRO A 4 -0.53 -14.01 -9.26
C PRO A 4 -0.79 -13.36 -7.89
N ARG A 5 0.11 -13.61 -6.93
CA ARG A 5 0.00 -13.12 -5.57
C ARG A 5 1.35 -12.76 -4.96
N ILE A 6 1.32 -11.88 -3.99
CA ILE A 6 2.42 -11.53 -3.10
C ILE A 6 2.51 -12.58 -1.99
N ILE A 7 3.71 -13.10 -1.75
CA ILE A 7 4.05 -14.04 -0.66
C ILE A 7 5.01 -13.48 0.36
N ASP A 8 5.61 -12.32 0.09
CA ASP A 8 6.46 -11.59 1.00
C ASP A 8 6.43 -10.11 0.66
N VAL A 9 6.39 -9.24 1.67
CA VAL A 9 6.43 -7.79 1.48
C VAL A 9 7.39 -7.15 2.46
N THR A 10 8.30 -6.34 1.92
CA THR A 10 9.29 -5.59 2.71
C THR A 10 9.21 -4.11 2.37
N LEU A 11 9.49 -3.27 3.37
CA LEU A 11 9.54 -1.82 3.25
C LEU A 11 10.97 -1.36 3.51
N ASP A 12 11.49 -0.40 2.74
CA ASP A 12 12.81 0.18 3.03
C ASP A 12 12.76 0.99 4.34
N GLU A 13 13.30 0.40 5.42
CA GLU A 13 13.34 0.96 6.77
C GLU A 13 13.96 2.35 6.85
N ARG A 14 14.83 2.72 5.91
CA ARG A 14 15.45 4.07 5.86
C ARG A 14 14.44 5.17 5.57
N THR A 15 13.31 4.80 4.98
CA THR A 15 12.24 5.71 4.54
C THR A 15 11.00 5.64 5.41
N ILE A 16 10.94 4.66 6.34
CA ILE A 16 9.80 4.49 7.23
C ILE A 16 9.75 5.60 8.26
N LEU A 17 8.60 6.27 8.35
CA LEU A 17 8.30 7.16 9.45
C LEU A 17 7.56 6.41 10.55
N TRP A 18 8.26 6.25 11.67
CA TRP A 18 7.64 5.79 12.91
C TRP A 18 6.84 6.95 13.51
N ARG A 19 5.52 6.96 13.30
CA ARG A 19 4.63 8.04 13.74
C ARG A 19 3.87 7.73 15.04
N SER A 20 3.44 6.49 15.26
CA SER A 20 2.76 6.05 16.50
C SER A 20 2.63 4.53 16.56
N ALA A 21 2.29 3.99 17.75
CA ALA A 21 1.96 2.58 17.91
C ALA A 21 0.74 2.16 17.08
N ASP A 22 -0.24 3.08 16.93
CA ASP A 22 -1.44 2.84 16.14
C ASP A 22 -1.13 2.71 14.64
N ILE A 23 -0.23 3.54 14.10
CA ILE A 23 0.20 3.45 12.69
C ILE A 23 1.02 2.18 12.44
N GLU A 24 1.85 1.78 13.41
CA GLU A 24 2.57 0.52 13.33
C GLU A 24 1.65 -0.69 13.33
N GLN A 25 0.57 -0.63 14.12
CA GLN A 25 -0.46 -1.66 14.13
C GLN A 25 -1.18 -1.74 12.79
N GLU A 26 -1.62 -0.62 12.21
CA GLU A 26 -2.24 -0.59 10.88
C GLU A 26 -1.30 -1.14 9.80
N ARG A 27 0.00 -0.83 9.87
CA ARG A 27 1.01 -1.41 8.96
C ARG A 27 1.07 -2.93 9.06
N ARG A 28 1.14 -3.47 10.28
CA ARG A 28 1.20 -4.93 10.51
C ARG A 28 -0.07 -5.62 10.01
N ILE A 29 -1.23 -5.04 10.27
CA ILE A 29 -2.52 -5.54 9.76
C ILE A 29 -2.52 -5.53 8.23
N ALA A 30 -2.11 -4.43 7.60
CA ALA A 30 -2.05 -4.33 6.15
C ALA A 30 -1.09 -5.36 5.53
N ILE A 31 0.08 -5.63 6.15
CA ILE A 31 1.00 -6.68 5.71
C ILE A 31 0.35 -8.05 5.85
N TYR A 32 -0.21 -8.36 7.03
CA TYR A 32 -0.85 -9.65 7.29
C TYR A 32 -1.98 -9.93 6.29
N ASP A 33 -2.92 -8.99 6.17
CA ASP A 33 -4.06 -9.14 5.26
C ASP A 33 -3.63 -9.23 3.79
N LEU A 34 -2.54 -8.55 3.42
CA LEU A 34 -2.01 -8.62 2.05
C LEU A 34 -1.43 -10.00 1.75
N LEU A 35 -0.75 -10.63 2.71
CA LEU A 35 -0.17 -11.96 2.52
C LEU A 35 -1.21 -13.08 2.56
N GLU A 36 -2.31 -12.87 3.27
CA GLU A 36 -3.43 -13.82 3.34
C GLU A 36 -4.30 -13.79 2.08
N ASP A 37 -4.61 -12.60 1.55
CA ASP A 37 -5.52 -12.43 0.42
C ASP A 37 -5.08 -11.25 -0.47
N ASN A 38 -4.63 -11.55 -1.68
CA ASN A 38 -4.30 -10.54 -2.68
C ASN A 38 -4.34 -11.09 -4.12
N HIS A 39 -4.66 -10.21 -5.06
CA HIS A 39 -4.42 -10.39 -6.48
C HIS A 39 -3.37 -9.38 -6.95
N PHE A 40 -2.24 -9.89 -7.42
CA PHE A 40 -1.10 -9.10 -7.88
C PHE A 40 -0.51 -9.74 -9.13
N ALA A 41 -0.93 -9.24 -10.30
CA ALA A 41 -0.56 -9.77 -11.61
C ALA A 41 0.21 -8.73 -12.44
N PRO A 42 1.56 -8.69 -12.34
CA PRO A 42 2.40 -7.94 -13.27
C PRO A 42 2.07 -8.31 -14.71
N GLN A 43 1.87 -7.30 -15.56
CA GLN A 43 1.39 -7.47 -16.93
C GLN A 43 2.53 -7.72 -17.94
N ARG A 44 3.79 -7.58 -17.50
CA ARG A 44 4.94 -7.84 -18.35
C ARG A 44 5.12 -9.34 -18.55
N GLU A 45 5.10 -9.78 -19.81
CA GLU A 45 5.43 -11.16 -20.14
C GLU A 45 6.92 -11.45 -19.93
N HIS A 46 7.21 -12.60 -19.31
CA HIS A 46 8.56 -13.11 -19.11
C HIS A 46 8.81 -14.32 -20.01
N ALA A 47 10.03 -14.44 -20.55
CA ALA A 47 10.37 -15.46 -21.55
C ALA A 47 10.20 -16.91 -21.05
N ASP A 48 10.32 -17.13 -19.75
CA ASP A 48 10.11 -18.42 -19.09
C ASP A 48 8.68 -18.62 -18.58
N GLY A 49 7.77 -17.69 -18.88
CA GLY A 49 6.37 -17.75 -18.48
C GLY A 49 6.14 -17.62 -16.97
N TYR A 50 7.11 -17.05 -16.22
CA TYR A 50 6.95 -16.87 -14.78
C TYR A 50 5.75 -15.98 -14.46
N ALA A 51 4.78 -16.53 -13.73
CA ALA A 51 3.50 -15.88 -13.43
C ALA A 51 3.18 -15.97 -11.92
N GLY A 52 4.21 -15.75 -11.10
CA GLY A 52 4.11 -15.71 -9.64
C GLY A 52 4.35 -17.08 -8.96
N PRO A 53 4.38 -17.10 -7.62
CA PRO A 53 4.13 -15.96 -6.72
C PRO A 53 5.29 -14.96 -6.66
N TYR A 54 5.07 -13.81 -6.03
CA TYR A 54 6.00 -12.68 -6.03
C TYR A 54 6.43 -12.27 -4.61
N LYS A 55 7.67 -11.83 -4.45
CA LYS A 55 8.09 -11.04 -3.29
C LYS A 55 8.16 -9.57 -3.70
N LEU A 56 7.62 -8.69 -2.87
CA LEU A 56 7.52 -7.26 -3.14
C LEU A 56 8.38 -6.47 -2.15
N GLN A 57 9.24 -5.60 -2.67
CA GLN A 57 9.91 -4.60 -1.88
C GLN A 57 9.43 -3.22 -2.31
N LEU A 58 8.95 -2.43 -1.34
CA LEU A 58 8.51 -1.06 -1.56
C LEU A 58 9.52 -0.08 -0.96
N SER A 59 9.93 0.91 -1.75
CA SER A 59 10.83 1.99 -1.31
C SER A 59 10.48 3.32 -1.96
N VAL A 60 10.90 4.42 -1.34
CA VAL A 60 10.69 5.77 -1.88
C VAL A 60 12.03 6.49 -2.02
N GLU A 61 12.35 6.91 -3.24
CA GLU A 61 13.56 7.66 -3.56
C GLU A 61 13.22 8.86 -4.44
N GLU A 62 13.66 10.06 -4.05
CA GLU A 62 13.45 11.31 -4.81
C GLU A 62 11.97 11.57 -5.21
N GLY A 63 11.02 11.20 -4.33
CA GLY A 63 9.58 11.37 -4.60
C GLY A 63 9.01 10.37 -5.61
N ARG A 64 9.70 9.26 -5.85
CA ARG A 64 9.24 8.14 -6.66
C ARG A 64 9.10 6.90 -5.79
N LEU A 65 8.00 6.16 -5.96
CA LEU A 65 7.79 4.85 -5.36
C LEU A 65 8.36 3.79 -6.28
N ALA A 66 9.26 2.96 -5.77
CA ALA A 66 9.73 1.77 -6.46
C ALA A 66 9.02 0.54 -5.88
N LEU A 67 8.46 -0.27 -6.78
CA LEU A 67 7.91 -1.59 -6.52
C LEU A 67 8.89 -2.61 -7.12
N ALA A 68 9.86 -3.06 -6.33
CA ALA A 68 10.81 -4.08 -6.75
C ALA A 68 10.18 -5.47 -6.56
N ILE A 69 10.03 -6.19 -7.66
CA ILE A 69 9.36 -7.49 -7.71
C ILE A 69 10.42 -8.56 -7.89
N LYS A 70 10.38 -9.57 -7.03
CA LYS A 70 11.24 -10.75 -7.11
C LYS A 70 10.40 -12.01 -7.24
N ARG A 71 11.04 -13.07 -7.70
CA ARG A 71 10.52 -14.43 -7.67
C ARG A 71 10.56 -15.00 -6.25
N ALA A 72 9.93 -16.15 -6.06
CA ALA A 72 9.94 -16.85 -4.78
C ALA A 72 11.36 -17.24 -4.30
N ASP A 73 12.29 -17.44 -5.23
CA ASP A 73 13.70 -17.77 -4.98
C ASP A 73 14.61 -16.54 -4.81
N ASP A 74 14.03 -15.35 -4.60
CA ASP A 74 14.71 -14.06 -4.49
C ASP A 74 15.36 -13.52 -5.76
N THR A 75 15.24 -14.22 -6.90
CA THR A 75 15.71 -13.70 -8.19
C THR A 75 14.95 -12.42 -8.55
N PRO A 76 15.64 -11.30 -8.86
CA PRO A 76 14.99 -10.08 -9.34
C PRO A 76 14.19 -10.34 -10.62
N LEU A 77 12.94 -9.91 -10.65
CA LEU A 77 12.06 -10.07 -11.80
C LEU A 77 11.95 -8.76 -12.58
N GLU A 78 11.49 -7.70 -11.92
CA GLU A 78 11.43 -6.36 -12.48
C GLU A 78 11.26 -5.29 -11.39
N THR A 79 11.26 -4.03 -11.79
CA THR A 79 10.95 -2.91 -10.89
C THR A 79 10.05 -1.92 -11.60
N ILE A 80 8.93 -1.60 -10.98
CA ILE A 80 7.98 -0.61 -11.47
C ILE A 80 8.14 0.66 -10.65
N VAL A 81 8.26 1.80 -11.32
CA VAL A 81 8.45 3.10 -10.68
C VAL A 81 7.23 3.99 -10.93
N LEU A 82 6.63 4.50 -9.85
CA LEU A 82 5.51 5.43 -9.89
C LEU A 82 5.92 6.78 -9.32
N GLY A 83 5.54 7.87 -10.01
CA GLY A 83 5.71 9.22 -9.46
C GLY A 83 4.71 9.48 -8.32
N LEU A 84 5.20 9.87 -7.13
CA LEU A 84 4.33 10.09 -5.96
C LEU A 84 3.63 11.46 -5.93
N ALA A 85 3.91 12.35 -6.88
CA ALA A 85 3.33 13.70 -6.89
C ALA A 85 1.79 13.71 -6.75
N ARG A 86 1.10 12.78 -7.43
CA ARG A 86 -0.37 12.63 -7.37
C ARG A 86 -0.89 12.05 -6.04
N PHE A 87 -0.03 11.37 -5.27
CA PHE A 87 -0.38 10.74 -4.01
C PHE A 87 -0.11 11.64 -2.79
N ARG A 88 0.63 12.74 -2.95
CA ARG A 88 0.97 13.67 -1.85
C ARG A 88 -0.24 14.13 -1.04
N ARG A 89 -1.29 14.61 -1.74
CA ARG A 89 -2.51 15.06 -1.08
C ARG A 89 -3.31 13.91 -0.47
N PRO A 90 -3.63 12.82 -1.20
CA PRO A 90 -4.28 11.64 -0.61
C PRO A 90 -3.59 11.10 0.64
N ILE A 91 -2.27 10.96 0.62
CA ILE A 91 -1.49 10.49 1.78
C ILE A 91 -1.64 11.46 2.97
N ARG A 92 -1.50 12.76 2.75
CA ARG A 92 -1.68 13.78 3.80
C ARG A 92 -3.10 13.74 4.38
N ASP A 93 -4.11 13.70 3.51
CA ASP A 93 -5.52 13.72 3.91
C ASP A 93 -5.87 12.43 4.68
N TYR A 94 -5.31 11.28 4.28
CA TYR A 94 -5.45 10.01 4.99
C TYR A 94 -4.81 10.05 6.39
N PHE A 95 -3.61 10.62 6.53
CA PHE A 95 -3.00 10.78 7.86
C PHE A 95 -3.83 11.70 8.77
N ALA A 96 -4.30 12.83 8.25
CA ALA A 96 -5.09 13.78 9.04
C ALA A 96 -6.42 13.17 9.54
N ILE A 97 -7.09 12.36 8.72
CA ILE A 97 -8.33 11.69 9.14
C ILE A 97 -8.06 10.52 10.09
N CYS A 98 -6.94 9.80 9.96
CA CYS A 98 -6.52 8.79 10.92
C CYS A 98 -6.23 9.39 12.30
N ASP A 99 -5.51 10.52 12.36
CA ASP A 99 -5.29 11.24 13.61
C ASP A 99 -6.61 11.67 14.26
N SER A 100 -7.54 12.18 13.46
CA SER A 100 -8.89 12.57 13.92
C SER A 100 -9.68 11.36 14.44
N TYR A 101 -9.58 10.21 13.77
CA TYR A 101 -10.22 8.95 14.18
C TYR A 101 -9.68 8.47 15.53
N TYR A 102 -8.36 8.46 15.72
CA TYR A 102 -7.76 8.05 17.00
C TYR A 102 -8.09 9.01 18.15
N GLN A 103 -8.19 10.32 17.89
CA GLN A 103 -8.68 11.26 18.88
C GLN A 103 -10.16 11.03 19.23
N ALA A 104 -10.99 10.71 18.25
CA ALA A 104 -12.42 10.42 18.44
C ALA A 104 -12.63 9.15 19.28
N ILE A 105 -11.87 8.07 19.04
CA ILE A 105 -11.96 6.83 19.84
C ILE A 105 -11.77 7.10 21.34
N ARG A 106 -10.94 8.08 21.71
CA ARG A 106 -10.61 8.36 23.11
C ARG A 106 -11.67 9.22 23.81
N ASN A 107 -12.34 10.12 23.09
CA ASN A 107 -13.09 11.23 23.70
C ASN A 107 -14.49 11.49 23.13
N ALA A 108 -14.87 10.85 22.02
CA ALA A 108 -16.10 11.16 21.30
C ALA A 108 -17.21 10.13 21.52
N THR A 109 -18.44 10.51 21.19
CA THR A 109 -19.59 9.58 21.21
C THR A 109 -19.49 8.55 20.09
N PRO A 110 -20.14 7.37 20.21
CA PRO A 110 -20.16 6.36 19.15
C PRO A 110 -20.56 6.89 17.77
N ALA A 111 -21.58 7.76 17.70
CA ALA A 111 -22.05 8.35 16.45
C ALA A 111 -20.99 9.27 15.79
N GLN A 112 -20.22 10.00 16.61
CA GLN A 112 -19.11 10.82 16.11
C GLN A 112 -17.95 9.96 15.62
N ILE A 113 -17.62 8.88 16.35
CA ILE A 113 -16.59 7.92 15.92
C ILE A 113 -16.97 7.31 14.57
N GLU A 114 -18.21 6.87 14.41
CA GLU A 114 -18.72 6.31 13.16
C GLU A 114 -18.64 7.32 12.01
N THR A 115 -19.01 8.57 12.25
CA THR A 115 -18.94 9.64 11.23
C THR A 115 -17.50 9.84 10.74
N VAL A 116 -16.53 9.90 11.66
CA VAL A 116 -15.11 10.06 11.31
C VAL A 116 -14.58 8.81 10.61
N ASP A 117 -14.98 7.62 11.06
CA ASP A 117 -14.56 6.36 10.46
C ASP A 117 -15.10 6.19 9.02
N MET A 118 -16.34 6.62 8.76
CA MET A 118 -16.89 6.68 7.41
C MET A 118 -16.05 7.59 6.49
N ALA A 119 -15.69 8.78 6.96
CA ALA A 119 -14.83 9.70 6.20
C ALA A 119 -13.43 9.11 5.97
N ARG A 120 -12.85 8.44 6.98
CA ARG A 120 -11.58 7.72 6.89
C ARG A 120 -11.63 6.64 5.81
N ARG A 121 -12.67 5.81 5.82
CA ARG A 121 -12.87 4.77 4.80
C ARG A 121 -13.04 5.36 3.40
N GLY A 122 -13.77 6.47 3.26
CA GLY A 122 -13.94 7.16 1.99
C GLY A 122 -12.60 7.61 1.39
N ILE A 123 -11.79 8.35 2.16
CA ILE A 123 -10.46 8.79 1.72
C ILE A 123 -9.57 7.59 1.35
N HIS A 124 -9.63 6.51 2.11
CA HIS A 124 -8.85 5.31 1.83
C HIS A 124 -9.31 4.62 0.53
N ASN A 125 -10.62 4.51 0.31
CA ASN A 125 -11.18 3.93 -0.92
C ASN A 125 -10.78 4.73 -2.16
N ASP A 126 -10.93 6.05 -2.12
CA ASP A 126 -10.56 6.92 -3.24
C ASP A 126 -9.06 6.82 -3.56
N SER A 127 -8.24 6.65 -2.52
CA SER A 127 -6.80 6.49 -2.67
C SER A 127 -6.40 5.12 -3.23
N ALA A 128 -7.15 4.06 -2.88
CA ALA A 128 -6.97 2.73 -3.44
C ALA A 128 -7.30 2.71 -4.93
N GLU A 129 -8.41 3.33 -5.35
CA GLU A 129 -8.76 3.45 -6.78
C GLU A 129 -7.73 4.29 -7.56
N LEU A 130 -7.21 5.36 -6.94
CA LEU A 130 -6.11 6.14 -7.52
C LEU A 130 -4.86 5.28 -7.74
N LEU A 131 -4.50 4.43 -6.76
CA LEU A 131 -3.34 3.54 -6.87
C LEU A 131 -3.56 2.50 -7.98
N ARG A 132 -4.74 1.86 -8.00
CA ARG A 132 -5.12 0.90 -9.03
C ARG A 132 -5.05 1.51 -10.43
N THR A 133 -5.58 2.73 -10.60
CA THR A 133 -5.47 3.49 -11.87
C THR A 133 -4.01 3.80 -12.24
N ALA A 134 -3.14 4.07 -11.27
CA ALA A 134 -1.73 4.32 -11.54
C ALA A 134 -0.95 3.04 -11.93
N LEU A 135 -1.39 1.89 -11.42
CA LEU A 135 -0.84 0.57 -11.71
C LEU A 135 -1.40 -0.04 -12.99
N ASP A 136 -2.55 0.44 -13.48
CA ASP A 136 -3.17 -0.03 -14.71
C ASP A 136 -2.16 -0.09 -15.89
N GLY A 137 -2.25 -1.19 -16.64
CA GLY A 137 -1.30 -1.57 -17.68
C GLY A 137 0.10 -1.98 -17.22
N LYS A 138 0.38 -2.02 -15.90
CA LYS A 138 1.67 -2.48 -15.33
C LYS A 138 1.49 -3.66 -14.39
N ILE A 139 0.55 -3.54 -13.46
CA ILE A 139 0.16 -4.59 -12.51
C ILE A 139 -1.35 -4.55 -12.40
N ASP A 140 -2.01 -5.64 -12.74
CA ASP A 140 -3.42 -5.82 -12.41
C ASP A 140 -3.53 -6.21 -10.94
N VAL A 141 -4.32 -5.44 -10.21
CA VAL A 141 -4.54 -5.61 -8.77
C VAL A 141 -6.03 -5.42 -8.47
N ASP A 142 -6.54 -6.22 -7.53
CA ASP A 142 -7.88 -5.97 -7.00
C ASP A 142 -7.90 -4.75 -6.06
N PHE A 143 -9.11 -4.34 -5.68
CA PHE A 143 -9.33 -3.17 -4.85
C PHE A 143 -8.72 -3.32 -3.44
N ASP A 144 -8.87 -4.48 -2.81
CA ASP A 144 -8.40 -4.71 -1.45
C ASP A 144 -6.87 -4.76 -1.38
N THR A 145 -6.23 -5.34 -2.38
CA THR A 145 -4.78 -5.32 -2.61
C THR A 145 -4.30 -3.89 -2.78
N ALA A 146 -4.95 -3.08 -3.63
CA ALA A 146 -4.60 -1.68 -3.81
C ALA A 146 -4.77 -0.87 -2.50
N ARG A 147 -5.82 -1.14 -1.72
CA ARG A 147 -6.07 -0.50 -0.43
C ARG A 147 -4.97 -0.83 0.58
N ARG A 148 -4.59 -2.11 0.72
CA ARG A 148 -3.49 -2.55 1.60
C ARG A 148 -2.15 -1.97 1.15
N LEU A 149 -1.85 -1.99 -0.15
CA LEU A 149 -0.64 -1.36 -0.70
C LEU A 149 -0.60 0.15 -0.44
N PHE A 150 -1.72 0.86 -0.57
CA PHE A 150 -1.78 2.29 -0.24
C PHE A 150 -1.46 2.56 1.23
N THR A 151 -1.95 1.71 2.14
CA THR A 151 -1.60 1.79 3.57
C THR A 151 -0.08 1.70 3.78
N LEU A 152 0.58 0.74 3.11
CA LEU A 152 2.05 0.58 3.17
C LEU A 152 2.79 1.76 2.54
N ILE A 153 2.29 2.32 1.43
CA ILE A 153 2.85 3.51 0.79
C ILE A 153 2.78 4.74 1.71
N CYS A 154 1.70 4.90 2.47
CA CYS A 154 1.57 6.00 3.41
C CYS A 154 2.71 6.01 4.44
N VAL A 155 3.09 4.85 4.98
CA VAL A 155 4.13 4.76 6.03
C VAL A 155 5.57 4.85 5.49
N LEU A 156 5.77 4.65 4.18
CA LEU A 156 7.03 4.92 3.48
C LEU A 156 7.24 6.41 3.18
N HIS A 157 6.21 7.23 3.28
CA HIS A 157 6.23 8.60 2.81
C HIS A 157 6.30 9.63 3.94
N ILE A 158 7.07 10.69 3.68
CA ILE A 158 7.25 11.97 4.40
C ILE A 158 8.63 12.10 5.11
N LYS A 159 9.70 12.14 4.33
CA LYS A 159 10.58 13.31 4.51
C LYS A 159 9.99 14.42 3.63
N GLY A 160 9.67 15.54 4.28
CA GLY A 160 9.25 16.77 3.60
C GLY A 160 10.28 17.21 2.57
#